data_AF-A0A967JCX3-F1
#
_entry.id   AF-A0A967JCX3-F1
#
_cell.length_a   1.000
_cell.length_b   1.000
_cell.length_c   1.000
_cell.angle_alpha   90.00
_cell.angle_beta   90.00
_cell.angle_gamma   90.00
#
_symmetry.space_group_name_H-M   'P 1'
#
loop_
_entity.id
_entity.type
_entity.pdbx_description
1 polymer ?
#
loop_
_entity_poly.entity_id
_entity_poly.type
_entity_poly.pdbx_seq_one_letter_code
_entity_poly.pdbx_strand_id
1 'polypeptide(L)' 'TVEVGARADLLLLDGDPRETLTVLRRPLGVMIHGRWLDRAALDQMLTPTRAER' A
#
# COMPACT_ATOMS: atom_id res chain seq x y z
N THR A 1 -2.69 -14.91 -2.74
CA THR A 1 -3.49 -14.62 -3.96
C THR A 1 -4.74 -13.86 -3.53
N VAL A 2 -5.36 -13.10 -4.43
CA VAL A 2 -6.60 -12.37 -4.12
C VAL A 2 -7.78 -13.29 -4.37
N GLU A 3 -8.40 -13.77 -3.30
CA GLU A 3 -9.42 -14.82 -3.34
C GLU A 3 -10.53 -14.56 -2.32
N VAL A 4 -11.73 -15.06 -2.58
CA VAL A 4 -12.87 -14.95 -1.66
C VAL A 4 -12.58 -15.75 -0.39
N GLY A 5 -12.83 -15.14 0.78
CA GLY A 5 -12.56 -15.75 2.08
C GLY A 5 -11.10 -15.60 2.55
N ALA A 6 -10.21 -15.08 1.69
CA ALA A 6 -8.85 -14.74 2.10
C ALA A 6 -8.82 -13.44 2.92
N ARG A 7 -7.74 -13.26 3.69
CA ARG A 7 -7.49 -12.02 4.42
C ARG A 7 -7.37 -10.84 3.45
N ALA A 8 -8.12 -9.78 3.72
CA ALA A 8 -8.15 -8.59 2.89
C ALA A 8 -6.95 -7.65 3.18
N ASP A 9 -5.77 -8.07 2.75
CA ASP A 9 -4.58 -7.21 2.67
C ASP A 9 -4.28 -6.89 1.20
N LEU A 10 -4.49 -5.63 0.80
CA LEU A 10 -4.45 -5.21 -0.61
C LEU A 10 -3.72 -3.87 -0.74
N LEU A 11 -3.08 -3.63 -1.90
CA LEU A 11 -2.51 -2.33 -2.27
C LEU A 11 -3.28 -1.78 -3.47
N LEU A 12 -3.56 -0.47 -3.45
CA LEU A 12 -4.02 0.28 -4.62
C LEU A 12 -2.86 1.12 -5.16
N LEU A 13 -2.59 0.99 -6.46
CA LEU A 13 -1.48 1.63 -7.16
C LEU A 13 -2.02 2.59 -8.22
N ASP A 14 -1.23 3.60 -8.58
CA ASP A 14 -1.54 4.57 -9.64
C ASP A 14 -1.06 4.14 -11.03
N GLY A 15 -0.51 2.92 -11.15
CA GLY A 15 -0.04 2.34 -12.41
C GLY A 15 0.23 0.83 -12.32
N ASP A 16 0.63 0.23 -13.44
CA ASP A 16 0.91 -1.19 -13.54
C ASP A 16 2.33 -1.51 -13.03
N PRO A 17 2.47 -2.29 -11.94
CA PRO A 17 3.78 -2.66 -11.41
C PRO A 17 4.58 -3.58 -12.34
N ARG A 18 3.95 -4.19 -13.35
CA ARG A 18 4.66 -5.00 -14.37
C ARG A 18 5.42 -4.12 -15.36
N GLU A 19 4.99 -2.87 -15.55
CA GLU A 19 5.68 -1.90 -16.40
C GLU A 19 6.77 -1.17 -15.62
N THR A 20 6.45 -0.72 -14.41
CA THR A 20 7.43 -0.07 -13.52
C THR A 20 7.18 -0.37 -12.05
N LEU A 21 8.19 -0.89 -11.37
CA LEU A 21 8.10 -1.20 -9.94
C LEU A 21 8.08 0.05 -9.04
N THR A 22 8.34 1.24 -9.60
CA THR A 22 8.35 2.49 -8.83
C THR A 22 6.99 2.82 -8.21
N VAL A 23 5.88 2.40 -8.81
CA VAL A 23 4.51 2.61 -8.28
C VAL A 23 4.29 1.93 -6.93
N LEU A 24 5.07 0.89 -6.60
CA LEU A 24 4.99 0.18 -5.32
C LEU A 24 5.49 1.02 -4.14
N ARG A 25 6.36 2.01 -4.38
CA ARG A 25 6.94 2.85 -3.32
C ARG A 25 5.91 3.81 -2.71
N ARG A 26 4.90 4.18 -3.49
CA ARG A 26 3.92 5.19 -3.08
C ARG A 26 2.51 4.76 -3.50
N PRO A 27 1.94 3.72 -2.88
CA PRO A 27 0.58 3.31 -3.18
C PRO A 27 -0.41 4.44 -2.87
N LEU A 28 -1.53 4.46 -3.61
CA LEU A 28 -2.66 5.36 -3.38
C LEU A 28 -3.40 5.03 -2.07
N GLY A 29 -3.32 3.78 -1.64
CA GLY A 29 -3.86 3.34 -0.37
C GLY A 29 -3.60 1.86 -0.13
N VAL A 30 -3.83 1.43 1.11
CA VAL A 30 -3.63 0.06 1.55
C VAL A 30 -4.87 -0.40 2.30
N MET A 31 -5.36 -1.59 2.00
CA MET A 31 -6.31 -2.30 2.85
C MET A 31 -5.54 -3.26 3.74
N ILE A 32 -5.78 -3.23 5.05
CA ILE A 32 -5.19 -4.17 6.02
C ILE A 32 -6.32 -4.75 6.85
N HIS A 33 -6.47 -6.07 6.88
CA HIS A 33 -7.56 -6.75 7.58
C HIS A 33 -8.96 -6.18 7.24
N GLY A 34 -9.19 -5.79 5.98
CA GLY A 34 -10.46 -5.20 5.54
C GLY A 34 -10.66 -3.73 5.92
N ARG A 35 -9.70 -3.09 6.60
CA ARG A 35 -9.72 -1.65 6.87
C ARG A 35 -8.94 -0.90 5.80
N TRP A 36 -9.59 0.07 5.17
CA TRP A 36 -8.97 0.95 4.19
C TRP A 36 -8.17 2.07 4.87
N LEU A 37 -6.95 2.31 4.38
CA LEU A 37 -6.09 3.42 4.72
C LEU A 37 -5.71 4.15 3.42
N ASP A 38 -6.20 5.37 3.27
CA ASP A 38 -5.84 6.21 2.13
C ASP A 38 -4.43 6.78 2.27
N ARG A 39 -3.95 7.41 1.20
CA ARG A 39 -2.64 8.06 1.16
C ARG A 39 -2.44 9.05 2.31
N ALA A 40 -3.44 9.87 2.64
CA ALA A 40 -3.31 10.88 3.67
C ALA A 40 -3.14 10.24 5.06
N ALA A 41 -3.86 9.16 5.36
CA ALA A 41 -3.69 8.39 6.58
C ALA A 41 -2.31 7.72 6.64
N LEU A 42 -1.84 7.16 5.53
CA LEU A 42 -0.51 6.56 5.44
C LEU A 42 0.60 7.61 5.63
N ASP A 43 0.47 8.80 5.05
CA ASP A 43 1.46 9.89 5.20
C ASP A 43 1.55 10.36 6.65
N GLN A 44 0.44 10.39 7.37
CA GLN A 44 0.43 10.70 8.81
C GLN A 44 1.13 9.62 9.65
N MET A 45 1.01 8.35 9.26
CA MET A 45 1.64 7.22 9.96
C MET A 45 3.14 7.10 9.64
N LEU A 46 3.53 7.39 8.40
CA LEU A 46 4.91 7.36 7.91
C LEU A 46 5.65 8.65 8.30
N THR A 47 5.67 8.96 9.60
CA THR A 47 6.70 9.87 10.12
C THR A 47 8.06 9.21 9.85
N PRO A 48 9.05 9.89 9.27
CA PRO A 48 10.28 9.25 8.82
C PRO A 48 11.14 8.76 10.00
N THR A 49 10.88 7.54 10.46
CA THR A 49 11.80 6.78 11.30
C THR A 49 12.88 6.21 10.39
N ARG A 50 13.93 7.01 10.18
CA ARG A 50 15.27 6.62 9.73
C ARG A 50 15.34 5.37 8.84
N ALA A 51 15.55 5.58 7.54
CA ALA A 51 16.08 4.56 6.64
C ALA A 51 17.39 4.00 7.22
N GLU A 52 17.35 2.75 7.71
CA GLU A 52 18.57 2.03 8.08
C GLU A 52 19.21 1.48 6.80
N ARG A 53 20.32 2.15 6.45
CA ARG A 53 21.51 1.72 5.68
C ARG A 53 21.34 0.73 4.53
#